data_AF-A0A9P9EYK7-F1
#
_entry.id   AF-A0A9P9EYK7-F1
#
_cell.length_a   1.000
_cell.length_b   1.000
_cell.length_c   1.000
_cell.angle_alpha   90.00
_cell.angle_beta   90.00
_cell.angle_gamma   90.00
#
_symmetry.space_group_name_H-M   'P 1'
#
loop_
_entity.id
_entity.type
_entity.pdbx_description
1 polymer ?
#
loop_
_entity_poly.entity_id
_entity_poly.type
_entity_poly.pdbx_seq_one_letter_code
_entity_poly.pdbx_strand_id
1 'polypeptide(L)'
;MATPKSMQALKSVEGHKAALFDVPLPNIDHGEVLVRTKAVALNPSDWKAIAWLDTLNFTIGCDYAGIVEEVGEGVEKKLEEGRPHRRHGQRQQSSPSGRRGI
;
A
#
# COMPACT_ATOMS: atom_id res chain seq x y z
N MET A 1 -9.27 -17.62 -8.67
CA MET A 1 -8.44 -18.13 -7.55
C MET A 1 -8.93 -17.48 -6.28
N ALA A 2 -8.88 -18.15 -5.13
CA ALA A 2 -9.30 -17.53 -3.87
C ALA A 2 -8.36 -16.36 -3.51
N THR A 3 -8.94 -15.24 -3.10
CA THR A 3 -8.20 -14.05 -2.67
C THR A 3 -7.46 -14.35 -1.36
N PRO A 4 -6.14 -14.09 -1.26
CA PRO A 4 -5.39 -14.36 -0.04
C PRO A 4 -5.85 -13.43 1.09
N LYS A 5 -5.84 -13.93 2.34
CA LYS A 5 -6.24 -13.15 3.53
C LYS A 5 -5.19 -12.12 3.95
N SER A 6 -3.94 -12.31 3.53
CA SER A 6 -2.82 -11.43 3.83
C SER A 6 -1.87 -11.27 2.64
N MET A 7 -0.99 -10.28 2.72
CA MET A 7 0.04 -9.98 1.73
C MET A 7 1.33 -9.55 2.43
N GLN A 8 2.45 -9.63 1.74
CA GLN A 8 3.69 -9.04 2.23
C GLN A 8 3.79 -7.57 1.86
N ALA A 9 4.22 -6.74 2.81
CA ALA A 9 4.45 -5.31 2.60
C ALA A 9 5.75 -4.86 3.26
N LEU A 10 6.49 -3.98 2.58
CA LEU A 10 7.65 -3.31 3.14
C LEU A 10 7.17 -2.11 3.98
N LYS A 11 7.47 -2.11 5.27
CA LYS A 11 7.01 -1.10 6.24
C LYS A 11 8.19 -0.34 6.84
N SER A 12 8.01 0.94 7.15
CA SER A 12 8.98 1.69 7.94
C SER A 12 9.02 1.21 9.39
N VAL A 13 10.24 1.11 9.92
CA VAL A 13 10.52 0.74 11.32
C VAL A 13 11.54 1.70 11.92
N GLU A 14 11.70 1.65 13.25
CA GLU A 14 12.66 2.50 13.97
C GLU A 14 14.08 2.42 13.42
N GLY A 15 14.84 3.50 13.62
CA GLY A 15 16.25 3.57 13.24
C GLY A 15 16.47 3.76 11.75
N HIS A 16 15.56 4.47 11.06
CA HIS A 16 15.65 4.79 9.63
C HIS A 16 15.76 3.53 8.75
N LYS A 17 14.98 2.51 9.08
CA LYS A 17 15.00 1.20 8.40
C LYS A 17 13.62 0.83 7.86
N ALA A 18 13.63 -0.22 7.05
CA ALA A 18 12.43 -0.89 6.59
C ALA A 18 12.54 -2.39 6.83
N ALA A 19 11.40 -3.03 7.08
CA ALA A 19 11.30 -4.48 7.22
C ALA A 19 10.06 -5.01 6.53
N LEU A 20 10.09 -6.30 6.19
CA LEU A 20 9.00 -7.01 5.54
C LEU A 20 8.02 -7.51 6.61
N PHE A 21 6.73 -7.25 6.42
CA PHE A 21 5.67 -7.71 7.30
C PHE A 21 4.62 -8.47 6.51
N ASP A 22 4.02 -9.48 7.14
CA ASP A 22 2.75 -10.04 6.72
C ASP A 22 1.63 -9.12 7.23
N VAL A 23 0.81 -8.60 6.33
CA VAL A 23 -0.25 -7.65 6.64
C VAL A 23 -1.58 -8.13 6.04
N PRO A 24 -2.73 -7.82 6.67
CA PRO A 24 -4.03 -8.13 6.09
C PRO A 24 -4.18 -7.53 4.69
N LEU A 25 -4.96 -8.20 3.85
CA LEU A 25 -5.37 -7.60 2.59
C LEU A 25 -6.18 -6.31 2.86
N PRO A 26 -5.93 -5.20 2.13
CA PRO A 26 -6.71 -3.99 2.30
C PRO A 26 -8.19 -4.23 1.95
N ASN A 27 -9.08 -3.70 2.78
CA ASN A 27 -10.48 -3.50 2.38
C ASN A 27 -10.55 -2.26 1.47
N ILE A 28 -11.41 -2.29 0.46
CA ILE A 28 -11.66 -1.13 -0.40
C ILE A 28 -12.94 -0.40 0.01
N ASP A 29 -12.88 0.91 0.04
CA ASP A 29 -14.04 1.78 0.26
C ASP A 29 -14.60 2.35 -1.05
N HIS A 30 -15.71 3.08 -0.97
CA HIS A 30 -16.29 3.82 -2.10
C HIS A 30 -15.25 4.76 -2.75
N GLY A 31 -15.09 4.67 -4.06
CA GLY A 31 -14.14 5.45 -4.86
C GLY A 31 -12.71 4.89 -4.88
N GLU A 32 -12.47 3.73 -4.28
CA GLU A 32 -11.16 3.06 -4.27
C GLU A 32 -11.09 1.87 -5.23
N VAL A 33 -9.86 1.44 -5.54
CA VAL A 33 -9.59 0.21 -6.32
C VAL A 33 -8.55 -0.63 -5.61
N LEU A 34 -8.74 -1.94 -5.61
CA LEU A 34 -7.72 -2.89 -5.17
C LEU A 34 -6.81 -3.23 -6.35
N VAL A 35 -5.50 -3.02 -6.19
CA VAL A 35 -4.53 -3.35 -7.23
C VAL A 35 -3.59 -4.44 -6.72
N ARG A 36 -3.52 -5.56 -7.43
CA ARG A 36 -2.45 -6.55 -7.24
C ARG A 36 -1.18 -6.03 -7.89
N THR A 37 -0.34 -5.42 -7.07
CA THR A 37 0.97 -4.92 -7.47
C THR A 37 1.82 -6.02 -8.08
N LYS A 38 2.38 -5.75 -9.27
CA LYS A 38 3.29 -6.64 -10.00
C LYS A 38 4.72 -6.10 -10.02
N ALA A 39 4.87 -4.77 -9.99
CA ALA A 39 6.15 -4.09 -9.93
C ALA A 39 6.01 -2.78 -9.15
N VAL A 40 7.09 -2.39 -8.47
CA VAL A 40 7.24 -1.11 -7.76
C VAL A 40 8.56 -0.51 -8.23
N ALA A 41 8.56 0.78 -8.60
CA ALA A 41 9.78 1.50 -8.93
C ALA A 41 10.41 2.08 -7.65
N LEU A 42 11.75 2.05 -7.56
CA LEU A 42 12.48 2.71 -6.48
C LEU A 42 12.72 4.17 -6.83
N ASN A 43 12.30 5.07 -5.96
CA ASN A 43 12.42 6.51 -6.13
C ASN A 43 13.09 7.16 -4.91
N PRO A 44 13.64 8.39 -5.06
CA PRO A 44 14.19 9.12 -3.92
C PRO A 44 13.20 9.33 -2.77
N SER A 45 11.91 9.42 -3.07
CA SER A 45 10.85 9.57 -2.07
C SER A 45 10.81 8.42 -1.07
N ASP A 46 11.15 7.20 -1.48
CA ASP A 46 11.06 6.01 -0.62
C ASP A 46 12.09 6.06 0.51
N TRP A 47 13.37 6.27 0.17
CA TRP A 47 14.41 6.35 1.20
C TRP A 47 14.30 7.63 2.01
N LYS A 48 13.88 8.75 1.40
CA LYS A 48 13.67 10.03 2.12
C LYS A 48 12.56 9.91 3.14
N ALA A 49 11.46 9.23 2.80
CA ALA A 49 10.37 9.00 3.74
C ALA A 49 10.85 8.21 4.97
N ILE A 50 11.64 7.16 4.76
CA ILE A 50 12.21 6.35 5.86
C ILE A 50 13.20 7.16 6.71
N ALA A 51 14.01 8.01 6.07
CA ALA A 51 15.05 8.77 6.74
C ALA A 51 14.51 10.00 7.49
N TRP A 52 13.48 10.66 6.99
CA TRP A 52 13.09 12.00 7.44
C TRP A 52 11.72 12.11 8.10
N LEU A 53 10.85 11.10 7.98
CA LEU A 53 9.56 11.11 8.67
C LEU A 53 9.67 10.43 10.04
N ASP A 54 9.11 11.07 11.06
CA ASP A 54 8.98 10.49 12.41
C ASP A 54 7.84 9.46 12.52
N THR A 55 7.02 9.33 11.47
CA THR A 55 5.91 8.36 11.43
C THR A 55 6.43 6.97 11.08
N LEU A 56 6.01 5.97 11.83
CA LEU A 56 6.38 4.57 11.59
C LEU A 56 5.20 3.73 11.08
N ASN A 57 5.49 2.51 10.62
CA ASN A 57 4.52 1.52 10.14
C ASN A 57 3.77 1.92 8.86
N PHE A 58 4.25 2.90 8.11
CA PHE A 58 3.71 3.20 6.78
C PHE A 58 4.28 2.24 5.73
N THR A 59 3.50 1.96 4.68
CA THR A 59 3.96 1.15 3.53
C THR A 59 4.84 2.01 2.62
N ILE A 60 6.01 1.49 2.26
CA ILE A 60 6.96 2.13 1.35
C ILE A 60 6.64 1.76 -0.10
N GLY A 61 6.91 2.66 -1.05
CA GLY A 61 6.62 2.50 -2.47
C GLY A 61 5.44 3.36 -2.91
N CYS A 62 5.72 4.48 -3.57
CA CYS A 62 4.68 5.38 -4.09
C CYS A 62 4.40 5.21 -5.60
N ASP A 63 5.23 4.45 -6.33
CA ASP A 63 5.12 4.28 -7.78
C ASP A 63 5.09 2.80 -8.14
N TYR A 64 3.98 2.37 -8.73
CA TYR A 64 3.70 0.95 -8.94
C TYR A 64 2.89 0.69 -10.20
N ALA A 65 3.04 -0.54 -10.69
CA ALA A 65 2.22 -1.11 -11.74
C ALA A 65 1.66 -2.45 -11.30
N GLY A 66 0.40 -2.70 -11.63
CA GLY A 66 -0.30 -3.91 -11.22
C GLY A 66 -1.55 -4.18 -12.04
N ILE A 67 -2.34 -5.14 -11.58
CA ILE A 67 -3.62 -5.51 -12.18
C ILE A 67 -4.72 -5.06 -11.22
N VAL A 68 -5.77 -4.42 -11.73
CA VAL A 68 -6.97 -4.12 -10.94
C VAL A 68 -7.65 -5.44 -10.57
N GLU A 69 -7.73 -5.73 -9.28
CA GLU A 69 -8.39 -6.94 -8.75
C GLU A 69 -9.84 -6.68 -8.38
N GLU A 70 -10.15 -5.48 -7.90
CA GLU A 70 -11.49 -5.12 -7.44
C GLU A 70 -11.69 -3.61 -7.64
N VAL A 71 -12.89 -3.21 -8.02
CA VAL A 71 -13.28 -1.81 -8.22
C VAL A 71 -14.40 -1.48 -7.24
N GLY A 72 -14.16 -0.53 -6.35
CA GLY A 72 -15.13 -0.09 -5.36
C GLY A 72 -16.28 0.69 -6.00
N GLU A 73 -17.40 0.75 -5.29
CA GLU A 73 -18.55 1.56 -5.68
C GLU A 73 -18.16 3.02 -5.92
N GLY A 74 -18.72 3.68 -6.93
CA GLY A 74 -18.46 5.10 -7.22
C GLY A 74 -17.18 5.42 -7.99
N VAL A 75 -16.44 4.42 -8.48
CA VAL A 75 -15.33 4.63 -9.43
C VAL A 75 -15.90 4.84 -10.85
N GLU A 76 -15.97 6.09 -11.30
CA GLU A 76 -16.63 6.46 -12.56
C GLU A 76 -15.75 6.35 -13.83
N LYS A 77 -14.41 6.38 -13.67
CA LYS A 77 -13.50 6.14 -14.80
C LYS A 77 -13.46 4.65 -15.12
N LYS A 78 -13.44 4.28 -16.41
CA LYS A 78 -13.28 2.89 -16.89
C LYS A 78 -11.96 2.24 -16.42
N LEU A 79 -11.92 1.86 -15.16
CA LEU A 79 -11.00 0.89 -14.59
C LEU A 79 -11.81 -0.40 -14.56
N GLU A 80 -11.44 -1.33 -15.43
CA GLU A 80 -12.06 -2.65 -15.50
C GLU A 80 -11.16 -3.64 -14.75
N GLU A 81 -11.77 -4.56 -14.00
CA GLU A 81 -11.04 -5.68 -13.39
C GLU A 81 -10.20 -6.42 -14.44
N GLY A 82 -9.01 -6.86 -14.04
CA GLY A 82 -8.09 -7.59 -14.90
C GLY A 82 -7.23 -6.73 -15.83
N ARG A 83 -7.36 -5.38 -15.84
CA ARG A 83 -6.53 -4.51 -16.68
C ARG A 83 -5.27 -4.00 -15.97
N PRO A 84 -4.17 -3.74 -16.72
CA PRO A 84 -2.99 -3.07 -16.19
C PRO A 84 -3.31 -1.67 -15.70
N HIS A 85 -2.85 -1.34 -14.49
CA HIS A 85 -2.95 -0.01 -13.90
C HIS A 85 -1.57 0.50 -13.50
N ARG A 86 -1.34 1.81 -13.68
CA ARG A 86 -0.14 2.54 -13.24
C ARG A 86 -0.59 3.73 -12.42
N ARG A 87 -0.02 3.93 -11.23
CA ARG A 87 -0.33 5.07 -10.37
C ARG A 87 0.93 5.73 -9.87
N HIS A 88 0.88 7.07 -9.85
CA HIS A 88 1.87 7.90 -9.20
C HIS A 88 1.27 8.46 -7.89
N GLY A 89 1.71 7.94 -6.75
CA GLY A 89 1.26 8.30 -5.39
C GLY A 89 0.37 7.25 -4.72
N GLN A 90 0.43 7.14 -3.38
CA GLN A 90 -0.46 6.29 -2.57
C GLN A 90 -0.95 7.02 -1.32
N ARG A 91 -2.10 6.61 -0.78
CA ARG A 91 -2.56 6.98 0.57
C ARG A 91 -1.85 6.07 1.57
N GLN A 92 -1.12 6.64 2.53
CA GLN A 92 -0.48 5.85 3.57
C GLN A 92 -1.54 5.37 4.57
N GLN A 93 -1.69 4.05 4.69
CA GLN A 93 -2.46 3.44 5.78
C GLN A 93 -1.50 3.20 6.95
N SER A 94 -1.69 3.93 8.04
CA SER A 94 -1.04 3.62 9.31
C SER A 94 -1.79 2.47 9.98
N SER A 95 -1.06 1.47 10.48
CA SER A 95 -1.65 0.46 11.35
C SER A 95 -2.02 1.11 12.69
N PRO A 96 -3.10 0.69 13.38
CA PRO A 96 -3.47 1.25 14.67
C PRO A 96 -2.30 1.08 15.64
N SER A 97 -1.80 2.18 16.21
CA SER A 97 -0.84 2.11 17.30
C SER A 97 -1.54 1.49 18.50
N GLY A 98 -1.12 0.28 18.88
CA GLY A 98 -1.50 -0.31 20.15
C GLY A 98 -1.00 0.59 21.28
N ARG A 99 -1.88 1.41 21.84
CA ARG A 99 -1.64 2.11 23.11
C ARG A 99 -1.37 1.06 24.18
N ARG A 100 -0.10 0.88 24.55
CA ARG A 100 0.23 0.28 25.84
C ARG A 100 -0.06 1.33 26.90
N GLY A 101 -1.09 1.06 27.69
CA GLY A 101 -1.44 1.87 28.86
C GLY A 101 -0.26 1.94 29.83
N ILE A 102 -0.10 3.14 30.38
CA ILE A 102 0.44 3.37 31.72
C ILE A 102 -0.74 3.43 32.68
#